data_AF-A0AAD7MKI2-F1
#
_entry.id   AF-A0AAD7MKI2-F1
#
_cell.length_a   1.000
_cell.length_b   1.000
_cell.length_c   1.000
_cell.angle_alpha   90.00
_cell.angle_beta   90.00
_cell.angle_gamma   90.00
#
_symmetry.space_group_name_H-M   'P 1'
#
loop_
_entity.id
_entity.type
_entity.pdbx_description
1 polymer ?
#
loop_
_entity_poly.entity_id
_entity_poly.type
_entity_poly.pdbx_seq_one_letter_code
_entity_poly.pdbx_strand_id
1 'polypeptide(L)'
;MSLPEGIYLITNVKARIAVDLEGGAAVQAWEAPTGNKCDITLLNKLWLVKPTQRKDLQTYSICNLRGGIYMSMSLDEEDRTSVEGQRPEASQFGATPETLHQEWQFMKVGDSYRIQNAKAKTSLNLESGKEANGTPIIVWGDSDTTNQLWNLKSYSATYDDILAALQDSPYGMDDFKYSPFNTLYFVVPQSLLEEIWNATALPARPTEGKPRSRTFLGDDYAIGDQFLRTNGLRLISTTVAFKAAVNDWAFYNIKADHFSPLCGVHVGERHTDGEDRAYNWTLSEDRKNVLFFEYNQDVRLENSNVNGQSTTYWSTFFDKPSRRKSNTMPSGV
;
A
#
# COMPACT_ATOMS: atom_id res chain seq x y z
N MET A 1 22.34 3.98 9.61
CA MET A 1 20.90 4.15 9.92
C MET A 1 20.17 2.99 9.26
N SER A 2 19.33 2.26 10.00
CA SER A 2 18.55 1.15 9.45
C SER A 2 17.43 1.67 8.55
N LEU A 3 17.15 0.98 7.44
CA LEU A 3 15.99 1.27 6.60
C LEU A 3 14.70 0.96 7.40
N PRO A 4 13.72 1.88 7.49
CA PRO A 4 12.45 1.58 8.14
C PRO A 4 11.66 0.49 7.41
N GLU A 5 10.85 -0.28 8.15
CA GLU A 5 9.82 -1.12 7.54
C GLU A 5 8.90 -0.27 6.68
N GLY A 6 8.58 -0.73 5.47
CA GLY A 6 7.74 0.05 4.58
C GLY A 6 7.47 -0.59 3.24
N ILE A 7 6.61 0.06 2.48
CA ILE A 7 6.32 -0.28 1.09
C ILE A 7 7.13 0.68 0.22
N TYR A 8 7.92 0.14 -0.70
CA TYR A 8 8.84 0.92 -1.51
C TYR A 8 8.70 0.60 -2.99
N LEU A 9 8.76 1.65 -3.80
CA LEU A 9 9.16 1.55 -5.20
C LEU A 9 10.70 1.64 -5.24
N ILE A 10 11.33 0.61 -5.79
CA ILE A 10 12.79 0.51 -5.91
C ILE A 10 13.17 0.86 -7.34
N THR A 11 13.87 1.98 -7.56
CA THR A 11 14.26 2.43 -8.91
C THR A 11 15.77 2.49 -9.07
N ASN A 12 16.28 2.16 -10.24
CA ASN A 12 17.71 2.28 -10.50
C ASN A 12 18.13 3.77 -10.54
N VAL A 13 19.35 4.10 -10.12
CA VAL A 13 19.85 5.49 -10.12
C VAL A 13 20.18 5.99 -11.53
N LYS A 14 20.70 5.10 -12.39
CA LYS A 14 21.07 5.43 -13.77
C LYS A 14 19.85 5.55 -14.67
N ALA A 15 18.95 4.59 -14.54
CA ALA A 15 17.84 4.37 -15.46
C ALA A 15 16.51 4.64 -14.75
N ARG A 16 15.54 5.25 -15.45
CA ARG A 16 14.18 5.48 -14.93
C ARG A 16 13.32 4.20 -14.91
N ILE A 17 13.89 3.12 -14.39
CA ILE A 17 13.27 1.80 -14.34
C ILE A 17 13.18 1.34 -12.89
N ALA A 18 12.06 0.70 -12.59
CA ALA A 18 11.74 0.09 -11.32
C ALA A 18 12.04 -1.41 -11.34
N VAL A 19 12.32 -1.95 -10.16
CA VAL A 19 12.33 -3.39 -9.92
C VAL A 19 10.89 -3.89 -9.96
N ASP A 20 10.64 -4.85 -10.84
CA ASP A 20 9.31 -5.29 -11.23
C ASP A 20 9.23 -6.83 -11.21
N LEU A 21 8.04 -7.34 -10.85
CA LEU A 21 7.69 -8.76 -10.86
C LEU A 21 6.41 -8.98 -11.69
N GLU A 22 6.40 -8.51 -12.93
CA GLU A 22 5.30 -8.62 -13.87
C GLU A 22 5.34 -9.96 -14.63
N GLY A 23 4.24 -10.73 -14.56
CA GLY A 23 4.02 -11.87 -15.45
C GLY A 23 4.68 -13.20 -15.06
N GLY A 24 5.36 -13.31 -13.92
CA GLY A 24 5.96 -14.58 -13.51
C GLY A 24 6.86 -14.51 -12.29
N ALA A 25 7.74 -15.51 -12.16
CA ALA A 25 8.71 -15.63 -11.07
C ALA A 25 9.99 -14.82 -11.30
N ALA A 26 10.23 -14.23 -12.46
CA ALA A 26 11.49 -13.50 -12.71
C ALA A 26 11.40 -12.04 -12.26
N VAL A 27 12.41 -11.55 -11.52
CA VAL A 27 12.54 -10.13 -11.19
C VAL A 27 13.27 -9.42 -12.35
N GLN A 28 12.64 -8.38 -12.87
CA GLN A 28 13.11 -7.66 -14.05
C GLN A 28 12.97 -6.15 -13.86
N ALA A 29 13.58 -5.40 -14.77
CA ALA A 29 13.44 -3.97 -14.82
C ALA A 29 12.28 -3.58 -15.73
N TRP A 30 11.48 -2.63 -15.28
CA TRP A 30 10.38 -2.08 -16.06
C TRP A 30 10.29 -0.57 -15.86
N GLU A 31 9.72 0.15 -16.82
CA GLU A 31 9.50 1.59 -16.71
C GLU A 31 8.88 1.97 -15.35
N ALA A 32 9.53 2.90 -14.65
CA ALA A 32 9.01 3.42 -13.40
C ALA A 32 7.77 4.30 -13.68
N PRO A 33 6.73 4.25 -12.83
CA PRO A 33 5.56 5.11 -12.98
C PRO A 33 6.00 6.59 -13.01
N THR A 34 5.48 7.35 -13.98
CA THR A 34 5.78 8.78 -14.13
C THR A 34 4.57 9.64 -13.78
N GLY A 35 4.82 10.72 -13.02
CA GLY A 35 3.77 11.63 -12.56
C GLY A 35 2.73 10.96 -11.65
N ASN A 36 1.52 11.53 -11.64
CA ASN A 36 0.45 11.10 -10.74
C ASN A 36 -0.35 9.91 -11.31
N LYS A 37 -0.03 9.42 -12.51
CA LYS A 37 -0.79 8.35 -13.17
C LYS A 37 -0.20 6.99 -12.84
N CYS A 38 -0.75 6.39 -11.79
CA CYS A 38 -0.54 4.99 -11.43
C CYS A 38 -1.78 4.16 -11.80
N ASP A 39 -1.57 2.98 -12.37
CA ASP A 39 -2.61 1.96 -12.56
C ASP A 39 -2.31 0.73 -11.68
N ILE A 40 -3.14 -0.31 -11.80
CA ILE A 40 -2.97 -1.56 -11.06
C ILE A 40 -1.62 -2.27 -11.30
N THR A 41 -0.92 -2.01 -12.41
CA THR A 41 0.40 -2.61 -12.68
C THR A 41 1.48 -2.08 -11.73
N LEU A 42 1.23 -0.95 -11.06
CA LEU A 42 2.09 -0.45 -9.99
C LEU A 42 2.33 -1.50 -8.90
N LEU A 43 1.33 -2.35 -8.60
CA LEU A 43 1.46 -3.38 -7.57
C LEU A 43 2.53 -4.43 -7.89
N ASN A 44 2.90 -4.58 -9.17
CA ASN A 44 4.03 -5.44 -9.59
C ASN A 44 5.39 -4.84 -9.20
N LYS A 45 5.45 -3.52 -8.98
CA LYS A 45 6.66 -2.72 -8.78
C LYS A 45 6.85 -2.28 -7.33
N LEU A 46 5.84 -2.51 -6.48
CA LEU A 46 5.89 -2.18 -5.06
C LEU A 46 6.33 -3.39 -4.24
N TRP A 47 7.23 -3.12 -3.29
CA TRP A 47 7.86 -4.11 -2.44
C TRP A 47 7.69 -3.75 -0.98
N LEU A 48 7.09 -4.64 -0.21
CA LEU A 48 7.05 -4.59 1.24
C LEU A 48 8.40 -5.06 1.77
N VAL A 49 9.16 -4.14 2.35
CA VAL A 49 10.47 -4.37 2.93
C VAL A 49 10.32 -4.44 4.45
N LYS A 50 10.59 -5.61 5.03
CA LYS A 50 10.45 -5.85 6.48
C LYS A 50 11.77 -6.29 7.09
N PRO A 51 12.19 -5.73 8.24
CA PRO A 51 13.33 -6.25 8.99
C PRO A 51 13.11 -7.73 9.36
N THR A 52 14.14 -8.55 9.24
CA THR A 52 14.10 -9.94 9.70
C THR A 52 14.42 -10.03 11.19
N GLN A 53 14.28 -11.23 11.77
CA GLN A 53 14.67 -11.45 13.17
C GLN A 53 16.19 -11.45 13.39
N ARG A 54 16.98 -11.46 12.32
CA ARG A 54 18.44 -11.56 12.35
C ARG A 54 19.09 -10.21 12.64
N LYS A 55 19.08 -9.83 13.93
CA LYS A 55 19.57 -8.52 14.41
C LYS A 55 21.07 -8.30 14.18
N ASP A 56 21.87 -9.36 14.10
CA ASP A 56 23.31 -9.33 13.87
C ASP A 56 23.67 -8.89 12.44
N LEU A 57 22.85 -9.24 11.44
CA LEU A 57 23.09 -8.86 10.04
C LEU A 57 22.28 -7.66 9.56
N GLN A 58 21.26 -7.23 10.31
CA GLN A 58 20.34 -6.17 9.89
C GLN A 58 19.77 -6.43 8.48
N THR A 59 19.25 -7.64 8.28
CA THR A 59 18.69 -8.07 7.00
C THR A 59 17.20 -7.77 6.91
N TYR A 60 16.70 -7.80 5.69
CA TYR A 60 15.33 -7.52 5.33
C TYR A 60 14.79 -8.59 4.38
N SER A 61 13.52 -8.94 4.53
CA SER A 61 12.75 -9.63 3.49
C SER A 61 12.14 -8.60 2.55
N ILE A 62 12.10 -8.86 1.25
CA ILE A 62 11.54 -7.97 0.23
C ILE A 62 10.39 -8.71 -0.47
N CYS A 63 9.14 -8.36 -0.15
CA CYS A 63 7.95 -9.07 -0.63
C CYS A 63 7.18 -8.25 -1.66
N ASN A 64 6.92 -8.81 -2.83
CA ASN A 64 6.12 -8.13 -3.86
C ASN A 64 4.66 -7.97 -3.40
N LEU A 65 4.10 -6.76 -3.53
CA LEU A 65 2.74 -6.48 -3.07
C LEU A 65 1.69 -7.32 -3.78
N ARG A 66 1.75 -7.40 -5.12
CA ARG A 66 0.77 -8.15 -5.91
C ARG A 66 0.92 -9.65 -5.74
N GLY A 67 2.14 -10.16 -5.80
CA GLY A 67 2.42 -11.60 -5.79
C GLY A 67 2.41 -12.23 -4.40
N GLY A 68 2.74 -11.46 -3.36
CA GLY A 68 2.98 -12.02 -2.02
C GLY A 68 4.15 -13.00 -1.99
N ILE A 69 5.07 -12.86 -2.96
CA ILE A 69 6.28 -13.67 -3.13
C ILE A 69 7.51 -12.79 -2.91
N TYR A 70 8.56 -13.41 -2.40
CA TYR A 70 9.74 -12.76 -1.89
C TYR A 70 10.86 -12.75 -2.92
N MET A 71 11.55 -11.62 -3.01
CA MET A 71 12.77 -11.49 -3.78
C MET A 71 13.81 -12.47 -3.23
N SER A 72 14.31 -13.32 -4.11
CA SER A 72 15.16 -14.44 -3.81
C SER A 72 16.27 -14.50 -4.84
N MET A 73 17.47 -14.85 -4.41
CA MET A 73 18.50 -15.29 -5.34
C MET A 73 18.43 -16.81 -5.51
N SER A 74 18.77 -17.33 -6.70
CA SER A 74 18.95 -18.78 -6.84
C SER A 74 19.99 -19.29 -5.85
N LEU A 75 19.83 -20.53 -5.41
CA LEU A 75 20.75 -21.19 -4.47
C LEU A 75 22.14 -21.43 -5.06
N ASP A 76 22.25 -21.39 -6.39
CA ASP A 76 23.51 -21.46 -7.13
C ASP A 76 24.21 -20.09 -6.99
N GLU A 77 25.12 -20.00 -6.02
CA GLU A 77 25.83 -18.79 -5.55
C GLU A 77 26.87 -18.26 -6.56
N GLU A 78 26.45 -17.98 -7.79
CA GLU A 78 27.32 -17.45 -8.85
C GLU A 78 26.99 -15.99 -9.21
N ASP A 79 27.99 -15.25 -9.69
CA ASP A 79 27.77 -13.98 -10.37
C ASP A 79 26.84 -14.21 -11.56
N ARG A 80 25.96 -13.24 -11.85
CA ARG A 80 24.96 -13.31 -12.95
C ARG A 80 23.77 -14.21 -12.69
N THR A 81 23.65 -14.75 -11.48
CA THR A 81 22.44 -15.46 -11.08
C THR A 81 21.24 -14.51 -11.13
N SER A 82 20.17 -14.98 -11.78
CA SER A 82 18.89 -14.28 -11.85
C SER A 82 18.29 -14.10 -10.46
N VAL A 83 17.64 -12.95 -10.27
CA VAL A 83 16.80 -12.72 -9.08
C VAL A 83 15.36 -13.11 -9.43
N GLU A 84 14.71 -13.80 -8.52
CA GLU A 84 13.40 -14.40 -8.71
C GLU A 84 12.46 -14.10 -7.53
N GLY A 85 11.16 -14.21 -7.77
CA GLY A 85 10.12 -14.23 -6.76
C GLY A 85 9.84 -15.66 -6.33
N GLN A 86 10.05 -15.97 -5.06
CA GLN A 86 9.82 -17.29 -4.49
C GLN A 86 8.88 -17.22 -3.27
N ARG A 87 8.23 -18.34 -2.95
CA ARG A 87 7.47 -18.44 -1.70
C ARG A 87 8.43 -18.41 -0.51
N PRO A 88 7.99 -17.91 0.65
CA PRO A 88 8.84 -17.94 1.83
C PRO A 88 9.17 -19.40 2.18
N GLU A 89 10.47 -19.70 2.37
CA GLU A 89 10.91 -21.06 2.71
C GLU A 89 10.65 -21.42 4.17
N ALA A 90 10.49 -20.42 5.04
CA ALA A 90 10.16 -20.61 6.44
C ALA A 90 8.99 -19.72 6.84
N SER A 91 8.31 -20.09 7.93
CA SER A 91 7.31 -19.23 8.56
C SER A 91 7.92 -17.95 9.14
N GLN A 92 9.25 -17.90 9.33
CA GLN A 92 9.97 -16.78 9.92
C GLN A 92 11.34 -16.59 9.23
N PHE A 93 11.57 -15.44 8.60
CA PHE A 93 12.88 -15.04 8.09
C PHE A 93 13.88 -14.83 9.23
N GLY A 94 15.13 -15.22 9.02
CA GLY A 94 16.18 -15.17 10.03
C GLY A 94 16.20 -16.37 10.99
N ALA A 95 15.29 -17.33 10.85
CA ALA A 95 15.24 -18.51 11.72
C ALA A 95 16.40 -19.48 11.46
N THR A 96 16.85 -19.60 10.21
CA THR A 96 17.91 -20.55 9.82
C THR A 96 18.83 -19.97 8.74
N PRO A 97 20.03 -20.53 8.49
CA PRO A 97 20.89 -20.08 7.40
C PRO A 97 20.30 -20.32 6.00
N GLU A 98 19.40 -21.29 5.85
CA GLU A 98 18.78 -21.61 4.57
C GLU A 98 17.94 -20.45 4.03
N THR A 99 17.34 -19.61 4.89
CA THR A 99 16.56 -18.45 4.45
C THR A 99 17.39 -17.29 3.91
N LEU A 100 18.72 -17.31 4.03
CA LEU A 100 19.59 -16.17 3.70
C LEU A 100 19.54 -15.74 2.23
N HIS A 101 19.18 -16.64 1.32
CA HIS A 101 19.00 -16.32 -0.11
C HIS A 101 17.79 -15.40 -0.37
N GLN A 102 16.84 -15.31 0.56
CA GLN A 102 15.68 -14.38 0.56
C GLN A 102 15.88 -13.18 1.50
N GLU A 103 17.07 -13.04 2.07
CA GLU A 103 17.42 -11.96 2.99
C GLU A 103 18.38 -10.98 2.34
N TRP A 104 18.12 -9.68 2.52
CA TRP A 104 18.83 -8.61 1.82
C TRP A 104 19.30 -7.54 2.81
N GLN A 105 20.49 -6.99 2.56
CA GLN A 105 21.08 -5.89 3.33
C GLN A 105 21.00 -4.61 2.51
N PHE A 106 20.45 -3.55 3.10
CA PHE A 106 20.40 -2.22 2.48
C PHE A 106 21.57 -1.38 3.00
N MET A 107 22.56 -1.15 2.14
CA MET A 107 23.73 -0.33 2.45
C MET A 107 23.58 1.04 1.81
N LYS A 108 23.62 2.11 2.61
CA LYS A 108 23.51 3.48 2.10
C LYS A 108 24.79 3.88 1.35
N VAL A 109 24.64 4.41 0.14
CA VAL A 109 25.74 4.95 -0.70
C VAL A 109 25.29 6.32 -1.23
N GLY A 110 25.81 7.40 -0.64
CA GLY A 110 25.30 8.75 -0.90
C GLY A 110 23.81 8.85 -0.54
N ASP A 111 22.98 9.28 -1.49
CA ASP A 111 21.51 9.34 -1.35
C ASP A 111 20.80 8.05 -1.75
N SER A 112 21.52 7.08 -2.31
CA SER A 112 20.98 5.82 -2.83
C SER A 112 21.35 4.63 -1.94
N TYR A 113 20.94 3.44 -2.33
CA TYR A 113 21.22 2.19 -1.63
C TYR A 113 21.83 1.17 -2.57
N ARG A 114 22.78 0.41 -2.05
CA ARG A 114 23.17 -0.89 -2.57
C ARG A 114 22.39 -1.96 -1.83
N ILE A 115 21.83 -2.92 -2.55
CA ILE A 115 20.98 -4.00 -1.98
C ILE A 115 21.74 -5.30 -2.16
N GLN A 116 22.32 -5.85 -1.09
CA GLN A 116 23.17 -7.03 -1.15
C GLN A 116 22.47 -8.26 -0.59
N ASN A 117 22.62 -9.40 -1.24
CA ASN A 117 22.09 -10.65 -0.72
C ASN A 117 22.89 -11.11 0.51
N ALA A 118 22.19 -11.53 1.56
CA ALA A 118 22.81 -11.92 2.81
C ALA A 118 23.62 -13.22 2.72
N LYS A 119 23.28 -14.12 1.78
CA LYS A 119 23.97 -15.39 1.55
C LYS A 119 25.24 -15.19 0.72
N ALA A 120 25.10 -14.79 -0.55
CA ALA A 120 26.23 -14.76 -1.49
C ALA A 120 27.09 -13.49 -1.43
N LYS A 121 26.66 -12.46 -0.68
CA LYS A 121 27.34 -11.17 -0.58
C LYS A 121 27.53 -10.44 -1.93
N THR A 122 26.70 -10.77 -2.91
CA THR A 122 26.59 -10.09 -4.20
C THR A 122 25.42 -9.10 -4.19
N SER A 123 25.51 -8.06 -5.02
CA SER A 123 24.56 -6.95 -5.02
C SER A 123 23.56 -7.02 -6.17
N LEU A 124 22.33 -6.58 -5.90
CA LEU A 124 21.27 -6.39 -6.87
C LEU A 124 21.75 -5.46 -7.98
N ASN A 125 21.75 -5.95 -9.22
CA ASN A 125 22.36 -5.30 -10.35
C ASN A 125 21.42 -5.31 -11.55
N LEU A 126 21.22 -4.12 -12.14
CA LEU A 126 20.60 -3.99 -13.45
C LEU A 126 21.55 -4.51 -14.54
N GLU A 127 21.19 -5.58 -15.24
CA GLU A 127 22.11 -6.21 -16.19
C GLU A 127 22.61 -5.24 -17.25
N SER A 128 23.94 -5.05 -17.29
CA SER A 128 24.64 -4.10 -18.18
C SER A 128 24.14 -2.65 -18.10
N GLY A 129 23.31 -2.30 -17.10
CA GLY A 129 22.70 -0.97 -17.00
C GLY A 129 21.78 -0.62 -18.15
N LYS A 130 21.10 -1.61 -18.74
CA LYS A 130 20.15 -1.43 -19.84
C LYS A 130 18.81 -0.92 -19.31
N GLU A 131 18.17 -0.03 -20.07
CA GLU A 131 16.94 0.64 -19.67
C GLU A 131 15.67 0.03 -20.29
N ALA A 132 15.83 -1.02 -21.10
CA ALA A 132 14.71 -1.66 -21.78
C ALA A 132 13.84 -2.45 -20.77
N ASN A 133 12.52 -2.39 -20.96
CA ASN A 133 11.57 -3.22 -20.22
C ASN A 133 11.92 -4.71 -20.39
N GLY A 134 11.85 -5.46 -19.29
CA GLY A 134 12.24 -6.86 -19.24
C GLY A 134 13.74 -7.10 -19.13
N THR A 135 14.56 -6.05 -18.96
CA THR A 135 15.99 -6.23 -18.65
C THR A 135 16.11 -7.02 -17.34
N PRO A 136 16.89 -8.13 -17.30
CA PRO A 136 17.05 -8.92 -16.09
C PRO A 136 17.64 -8.11 -14.93
N ILE A 137 17.10 -8.33 -13.73
CA ILE A 137 17.77 -7.99 -12.49
C ILE A 137 18.49 -9.24 -11.99
N ILE A 138 19.80 -9.11 -11.81
CA ILE A 138 20.69 -10.19 -11.42
C ILE A 138 21.40 -9.82 -10.12
N VAL A 139 22.11 -10.77 -9.53
CA VAL A 139 23.16 -10.47 -8.55
C VAL A 139 24.53 -10.41 -9.23
N TRP A 140 25.39 -9.48 -8.78
CA TRP A 140 26.75 -9.32 -9.30
C TRP A 140 27.67 -8.81 -8.19
N GLY A 141 28.96 -9.16 -8.25
CA GLY A 141 29.99 -8.67 -7.34
C GLY A 141 29.97 -7.15 -7.15
N ASP A 142 30.25 -6.69 -5.94
CA ASP A 142 30.17 -5.28 -5.56
C ASP A 142 31.13 -4.41 -6.39
N SER A 143 30.60 -3.35 -7.02
CA SER A 143 31.39 -2.42 -7.84
C SER A 143 31.01 -0.94 -7.65
N ASP A 144 30.02 -0.64 -6.80
CA ASP A 144 29.42 0.69 -6.57
C ASP A 144 29.06 1.45 -7.87
N THR A 145 28.92 0.72 -8.98
CA THR A 145 28.49 1.27 -10.25
C THR A 145 27.01 1.64 -10.18
N THR A 146 26.59 2.62 -10.99
CA THR A 146 25.21 3.11 -11.00
C THR A 146 24.17 2.02 -11.30
N ASN A 147 24.58 0.90 -11.89
CA ASN A 147 23.71 -0.27 -12.15
C ASN A 147 23.36 -1.05 -10.87
N GLN A 148 24.13 -0.86 -9.79
CA GLN A 148 23.93 -1.48 -8.47
C GLN A 148 23.40 -0.51 -7.42
N LEU A 149 23.13 0.74 -7.80
CA LEU A 149 22.60 1.77 -6.93
C LEU A 149 21.11 1.98 -7.19
N TRP A 150 20.34 2.02 -6.11
CA TRP A 150 18.89 2.03 -6.11
C TRP A 150 18.34 3.16 -5.23
N ASN A 151 17.36 3.89 -5.75
CA ASN A 151 16.55 4.83 -5.00
C ASN A 151 15.31 4.14 -4.44
N LEU A 152 14.90 4.55 -3.25
CA LEU A 152 13.72 4.02 -2.58
C LEU A 152 12.70 5.15 -2.41
N LYS A 153 11.57 5.07 -3.13
CA LYS A 153 10.40 5.94 -2.90
C LYS A 153 9.40 5.19 -2.03
N SER A 154 9.10 5.69 -0.85
CA SER A 154 8.13 5.04 0.05
C SER A 154 6.70 5.34 -0.37
N TYR A 155 5.86 4.32 -0.33
CA TYR A 155 4.40 4.34 -0.52
C TYR A 155 3.67 3.92 0.76
N SER A 156 4.34 4.01 1.91
CA SER A 156 3.75 3.68 3.19
C SER A 156 3.84 4.82 4.19
N ALA A 157 2.91 4.80 5.13
CA ALA A 157 2.90 5.63 6.31
C ALA A 157 2.73 4.74 7.55
N THR A 158 3.39 5.10 8.63
CA THR A 158 3.13 4.54 9.95
C THR A 158 1.93 5.24 10.59
N TYR A 159 1.49 4.71 11.73
CA TYR A 159 0.50 5.41 12.55
C TYR A 159 0.98 6.81 12.95
N ASP A 160 2.23 6.94 13.38
CA ASP A 160 2.80 8.21 13.83
C ASP A 160 2.87 9.23 12.67
N ASP A 161 3.21 8.78 11.46
CA ASP A 161 3.19 9.65 10.26
C ASP A 161 1.78 10.18 9.97
N ILE A 162 0.76 9.31 10.08
CA ILE A 162 -0.64 9.69 9.87
C ILE A 162 -1.09 10.66 10.95
N LEU A 163 -0.78 10.37 12.23
CA LEU A 163 -1.16 11.23 13.34
C LEU A 163 -0.52 12.61 13.21
N ALA A 164 0.77 12.69 12.86
CA ALA A 164 1.45 13.94 12.60
C ALA A 164 0.78 14.74 11.48
N ALA A 165 0.46 14.09 10.35
CA ALA A 165 -0.23 14.76 9.24
C ALA A 165 -1.64 15.23 9.60
N LEU A 166 -2.38 14.48 10.43
CA LEU A 166 -3.70 14.87 10.93
C LEU A 166 -3.61 16.05 11.90
N GLN A 167 -2.60 16.09 12.77
CA GLN A 167 -2.38 17.18 13.72
C GLN A 167 -1.90 18.47 13.05
N ASP A 168 -1.06 18.35 12.01
CA ASP A 168 -0.60 19.49 11.22
C ASP A 168 -1.66 19.97 10.20
N SER A 169 -2.77 19.24 10.08
CA SER A 169 -3.86 19.57 9.17
C SER A 169 -4.54 20.89 9.56
N PRO A 170 -4.73 21.84 8.62
CA PRO A 170 -5.37 23.11 8.92
C PRO A 170 -6.87 22.98 9.26
N TYR A 171 -7.44 21.77 9.16
CA TYR A 171 -8.87 21.52 9.30
C TYR A 171 -9.29 21.10 10.72
N GLY A 172 -8.35 21.02 11.68
CA GLY A 172 -8.64 20.74 13.09
C GLY A 172 -9.16 19.32 13.33
N MET A 173 -8.30 18.32 13.11
CA MET A 173 -8.64 16.89 13.25
C MET A 173 -8.26 16.32 14.63
N ASP A 174 -8.40 17.13 15.67
CA ASP A 174 -7.83 16.87 17.00
C ASP A 174 -8.58 15.78 17.80
N ASP A 175 -9.88 15.55 17.52
CA ASP A 175 -10.68 14.48 18.13
C ASP A 175 -10.75 13.23 17.24
N PHE A 176 -9.57 12.66 17.00
CA PHE A 176 -9.40 11.44 16.22
C PHE A 176 -9.66 10.20 17.08
N LYS A 177 -10.67 9.39 16.72
CA LYS A 177 -10.93 8.09 17.35
C LYS A 177 -10.42 6.97 16.45
N TYR A 178 -9.56 6.13 17.01
CA TYR A 178 -8.82 5.13 16.24
C TYR A 178 -8.64 3.82 16.97
N SER A 179 -8.51 2.74 16.19
CA SER A 179 -8.17 1.42 16.67
C SER A 179 -6.86 0.94 16.02
N PRO A 180 -5.76 0.83 16.80
CA PRO A 180 -4.44 0.42 16.31
C PRO A 180 -4.39 -1.06 15.99
N PHE A 181 -4.96 -1.45 14.85
CA PHE A 181 -4.82 -2.83 14.37
C PHE A 181 -3.57 -3.02 13.51
N ASN A 182 -3.14 -1.99 12.78
CA ASN A 182 -1.98 -2.08 11.89
C ASN A 182 -1.00 -0.94 12.15
N THR A 183 0.29 -1.26 12.15
CA THR A 183 1.40 -0.31 12.32
C THR A 183 1.84 0.31 11.00
N LEU A 184 1.45 -0.28 9.87
CA LEU A 184 1.85 0.13 8.52
C LEU A 184 0.64 0.27 7.59
N TYR A 185 0.64 1.36 6.81
CA TYR A 185 -0.40 1.71 5.86
C TYR A 185 0.16 1.86 4.45
N PHE A 186 -0.49 1.26 3.46
CA PHE A 186 -0.24 1.56 2.06
C PHE A 186 -0.97 2.86 1.69
N VAL A 187 -0.21 3.92 1.41
CA VAL A 187 -0.74 5.18 0.92
C VAL A 187 -1.09 5.00 -0.54
N VAL A 188 -2.37 4.71 -0.81
CA VAL A 188 -2.88 4.40 -2.15
C VAL A 188 -2.75 5.66 -3.02
N PRO A 189 -2.08 5.60 -4.18
CA PRO A 189 -1.98 6.75 -5.08
C PRO A 189 -3.35 7.24 -5.52
N GLN A 190 -3.49 8.55 -5.69
CA GLN A 190 -4.78 9.17 -6.01
C GLN A 190 -5.40 8.62 -7.29
N SER A 191 -4.62 8.40 -8.35
CA SER A 191 -5.13 7.82 -9.59
C SER A 191 -5.69 6.41 -9.41
N LEU A 192 -5.14 5.64 -8.46
CA LEU A 192 -5.61 4.30 -8.16
C LEU A 192 -6.87 4.34 -7.30
N LEU A 193 -6.98 5.29 -6.37
CA LEU A 193 -8.24 5.56 -5.66
C LEU A 193 -9.36 5.94 -6.64
N GLU A 194 -9.06 6.73 -7.67
CA GLU A 194 -10.02 7.07 -8.73
C GLU A 194 -10.43 5.87 -9.57
N GLU A 195 -9.50 4.99 -9.92
CA GLU A 195 -9.82 3.72 -10.59
C GLU A 195 -10.77 2.86 -9.74
N ILE A 196 -10.47 2.72 -8.44
CA ILE A 196 -11.33 2.00 -7.49
C ILE A 196 -12.72 2.64 -7.45
N TRP A 197 -12.78 3.96 -7.31
CA TRP A 197 -14.04 4.71 -7.25
C TRP A 197 -14.90 4.47 -8.49
N ASN A 198 -14.30 4.63 -9.67
CA ASN A 198 -14.98 4.44 -10.95
C ASN A 198 -15.50 3.01 -11.13
N ALA A 199 -14.83 2.01 -10.54
CA ALA A 199 -15.26 0.62 -10.56
C ALA A 199 -16.43 0.29 -9.61
N THR A 200 -16.72 1.13 -8.60
CA THR A 200 -17.75 0.82 -7.57
C THR A 200 -19.20 0.96 -8.03
N ALA A 201 -19.46 1.45 -9.25
CA ALA A 201 -20.79 1.85 -9.75
C ALA A 201 -21.54 2.88 -8.86
N LEU A 202 -20.88 3.44 -7.84
CA LEU A 202 -21.37 4.60 -7.09
C LEU A 202 -21.57 5.87 -7.96
N PRO A 203 -20.76 6.13 -9.01
CA PRO A 203 -20.95 7.32 -9.87
C PRO A 203 -22.24 7.31 -10.69
N ALA A 204 -22.75 6.14 -11.06
CA ALA A 204 -23.91 6.00 -11.95
C ALA A 204 -25.26 6.17 -11.22
N ARG A 205 -25.26 6.52 -9.94
CA ARG A 205 -26.49 6.69 -9.16
C ARG A 205 -27.16 8.01 -9.56
N PRO A 206 -28.41 8.00 -10.07
CA PRO A 206 -29.04 9.20 -10.62
C PRO A 206 -29.06 10.34 -9.59
N THR A 207 -28.47 11.47 -9.96
CA THR A 207 -28.67 12.77 -9.31
C THR A 207 -30.10 13.28 -9.56
N GLU A 208 -30.76 12.78 -10.61
CA GLU A 208 -32.11 13.15 -11.02
C GLU A 208 -33.16 12.23 -10.39
N GLY A 209 -33.63 12.64 -9.23
CA GLY A 209 -34.77 12.01 -8.57
C GLY A 209 -34.75 12.34 -7.10
N LYS A 210 -35.82 12.97 -6.60
CA LYS A 210 -35.99 13.39 -5.21
C LYS A 210 -35.30 12.42 -4.22
N PRO A 211 -34.58 12.95 -3.20
CA PRO A 211 -33.92 12.13 -2.18
C PRO A 211 -34.85 11.01 -1.72
N ARG A 212 -34.50 9.75 -2.01
CA ARG A 212 -35.29 8.62 -1.53
C ARG A 212 -35.12 8.55 -0.03
N SER A 213 -36.13 8.99 0.72
CA SER A 213 -36.17 8.80 2.15
C SER A 213 -36.26 7.29 2.45
N ARG A 214 -35.40 6.81 3.35
CA ARG A 214 -35.57 5.59 4.18
C ARG A 214 -35.37 4.19 3.60
N THR A 215 -35.08 3.95 2.33
CA THR A 215 -35.09 2.56 1.80
C THR A 215 -33.75 1.83 1.72
N PHE A 216 -32.62 2.43 2.11
CA PHE A 216 -31.30 1.78 2.14
C PHE A 216 -30.74 1.68 3.57
N LEU A 217 -31.50 1.03 4.46
CA LEU A 217 -31.07 0.75 5.84
C LEU A 217 -31.29 -0.73 6.25
N GLY A 218 -31.63 -1.61 5.31
CA GLY A 218 -31.92 -3.01 5.64
C GLY A 218 -30.67 -3.82 5.97
N ASP A 219 -29.67 -3.79 5.09
CA ASP A 219 -28.69 -4.89 5.03
C ASP A 219 -27.23 -4.40 4.91
N ASP A 220 -27.01 -3.09 4.77
CA ASP A 220 -25.69 -2.50 4.57
C ASP A 220 -25.07 -2.06 5.92
N TYR A 221 -24.46 -3.04 6.59
CA TYR A 221 -23.47 -2.93 7.66
C TYR A 221 -23.91 -2.25 8.98
N ALA A 222 -23.97 -3.08 10.02
CA ALA A 222 -24.14 -2.72 11.43
C ALA A 222 -22.94 -1.94 12.01
N ILE A 223 -22.64 -0.77 11.45
CA ILE A 223 -21.78 0.24 12.05
C ILE A 223 -22.71 1.39 12.47
N GLY A 224 -23.11 1.37 13.75
CA GLY A 224 -23.60 2.57 14.44
C GLY A 224 -25.09 2.92 14.30
N ASP A 225 -26.02 1.96 14.45
CA ASP A 225 -27.48 2.26 14.48
C ASP A 225 -27.93 3.09 15.72
N GLN A 226 -27.05 3.33 16.69
CA GLN A 226 -27.42 4.05 17.91
C GLN A 226 -27.04 5.54 17.93
N PHE A 227 -26.21 6.03 17.00
CA PHE A 227 -25.74 7.44 17.00
C PHE A 227 -26.32 8.30 15.85
N LEU A 228 -26.91 7.70 14.82
CA LEU A 228 -27.26 8.39 13.56
C LEU A 228 -28.74 8.79 13.44
N ARG A 229 -29.43 9.10 14.54
CA ARG A 229 -30.90 9.28 14.53
C ARG A 229 -31.41 10.70 14.27
N THR A 230 -30.56 11.68 13.99
CA THR A 230 -31.01 13.07 13.72
C THR A 230 -30.29 13.67 12.51
N ASN A 231 -31.02 13.81 11.39
CA ASN A 231 -30.82 14.76 10.28
C ASN A 231 -29.55 14.78 9.38
N GLY A 232 -28.67 13.77 9.40
CA GLY A 232 -27.44 13.73 8.54
C GLY A 232 -27.23 12.48 7.65
N LEU A 233 -28.27 11.66 7.41
CA LEU A 233 -28.10 10.23 7.03
C LEU A 233 -27.53 9.88 5.64
N ARG A 234 -27.48 10.78 4.64
CA ARG A 234 -27.18 10.37 3.25
C ARG A 234 -25.67 10.28 2.94
N LEU A 235 -24.87 11.20 3.47
CA LEU A 235 -23.45 11.34 3.12
C LEU A 235 -22.57 10.24 3.73
N ILE A 236 -22.89 9.78 4.95
CA ILE A 236 -22.10 8.76 5.66
C ILE A 236 -22.06 7.43 4.88
N SER A 237 -23.17 7.07 4.21
CA SER A 237 -23.28 5.80 3.48
C SER A 237 -22.28 5.67 2.31
N THR A 238 -22.10 6.71 1.50
CA THR A 238 -21.20 6.66 0.34
C THR A 238 -19.74 6.65 0.76
N THR A 239 -19.39 7.43 1.78
CA THR A 239 -18.04 7.53 2.33
C THR A 239 -17.58 6.20 2.94
N VAL A 240 -18.47 5.54 3.68
CA VAL A 240 -18.21 4.20 4.25
C VAL A 240 -18.16 3.15 3.14
N ALA A 241 -19.07 3.21 2.15
CA ALA A 241 -19.06 2.28 1.01
C ALA A 241 -17.76 2.37 0.20
N PHE A 242 -17.22 3.58 -0.02
CA PHE A 242 -15.95 3.72 -0.72
C PHE A 242 -14.77 3.14 0.08
N LYS A 243 -14.73 3.39 1.39
CA LYS A 243 -13.72 2.76 2.26
C LYS A 243 -13.78 1.23 2.17
N ALA A 244 -14.98 0.65 2.19
CA ALA A 244 -15.17 -0.79 1.99
C ALA A 244 -14.65 -1.23 0.61
N ALA A 245 -14.97 -0.50 -0.46
CA ALA A 245 -14.48 -0.79 -1.80
C ALA A 245 -12.95 -0.73 -1.92
N VAL A 246 -12.27 0.20 -1.23
CA VAL A 246 -10.80 0.24 -1.18
C VAL A 246 -10.23 -1.00 -0.48
N ASN A 247 -10.84 -1.43 0.61
CA ASN A 247 -10.44 -2.66 1.31
C ASN A 247 -10.66 -3.91 0.45
N ASP A 248 -11.81 -4.02 -0.20
CA ASP A 248 -12.12 -5.14 -1.11
C ASP A 248 -11.14 -5.16 -2.29
N TRP A 249 -10.91 -4.01 -2.92
CA TRP A 249 -9.92 -3.89 -3.98
C TRP A 249 -8.53 -4.36 -3.52
N ALA A 250 -8.08 -3.94 -2.33
CA ALA A 250 -6.79 -4.38 -1.80
C ALA A 250 -6.78 -5.89 -1.55
N PHE A 251 -7.86 -6.45 -0.97
CA PHE A 251 -7.98 -7.89 -0.72
C PHE A 251 -7.85 -8.73 -2.01
N TYR A 252 -8.45 -8.27 -3.11
CA TYR A 252 -8.39 -8.99 -4.38
C TYR A 252 -7.06 -8.82 -5.11
N ASN A 253 -6.43 -7.65 -5.01
CA ASN A 253 -5.28 -7.29 -5.84
C ASN A 253 -3.92 -7.39 -5.15
N ILE A 254 -3.89 -7.44 -3.81
CA ILE A 254 -2.66 -7.52 -3.02
C ILE A 254 -2.62 -8.87 -2.30
N LYS A 255 -1.47 -9.56 -2.41
CA LYS A 255 -1.26 -10.85 -1.73
C LYS A 255 -0.25 -10.76 -0.59
N ALA A 256 0.58 -9.72 -0.54
CA ALA A 256 1.33 -9.35 0.65
C ALA A 256 0.39 -9.00 1.81
N ASP A 257 0.91 -9.05 3.05
CA ASP A 257 0.13 -8.88 4.27
C ASP A 257 0.85 -8.01 5.31
N HIS A 258 0.24 -7.87 6.50
CA HIS A 258 0.72 -7.03 7.60
C HIS A 258 0.73 -5.51 7.33
N PHE A 259 -0.15 -5.04 6.46
CA PHE A 259 -0.47 -3.62 6.31
C PHE A 259 -1.94 -3.47 5.90
N SER A 260 -2.44 -2.23 5.88
CA SER A 260 -3.77 -1.90 5.35
C SER A 260 -3.70 -0.79 4.30
N PRO A 261 -4.58 -0.76 3.29
CA PRO A 261 -4.71 0.43 2.45
C PRO A 261 -5.21 1.61 3.28
N LEU A 262 -4.62 2.79 3.07
CA LEU A 262 -5.05 4.01 3.71
C LEU A 262 -6.28 4.57 2.97
N CYS A 263 -7.42 4.51 3.64
CA CYS A 263 -8.63 5.24 3.27
C CYS A 263 -9.37 5.66 4.54
N GLY A 264 -9.29 6.96 4.82
CA GLY A 264 -9.90 7.65 5.94
C GLY A 264 -11.40 7.88 5.77
N VAL A 265 -12.11 8.01 6.89
CA VAL A 265 -13.44 8.64 6.94
C VAL A 265 -13.38 9.79 7.93
N HIS A 266 -13.89 10.94 7.53
CA HIS A 266 -14.00 12.12 8.37
C HIS A 266 -15.44 12.58 8.37
N VAL A 267 -15.98 12.89 9.55
CA VAL A 267 -17.29 13.54 9.70
C VAL A 267 -17.06 14.88 10.37
N GLY A 268 -17.49 15.95 9.72
CA GLY A 268 -17.33 17.31 10.22
C GLY A 268 -18.34 18.27 9.60
N GLU A 269 -18.43 19.46 10.18
CA GLU A 269 -19.34 20.50 9.69
C GLU A 269 -18.69 21.32 8.55
N ARG A 270 -19.48 21.60 7.51
CA ARG A 270 -19.05 22.45 6.40
C ARG A 270 -19.12 23.93 6.79
N HIS A 271 -18.05 24.67 6.53
CA HIS A 271 -17.93 26.08 6.95
C HIS A 271 -19.02 27.00 6.37
N THR A 272 -19.50 26.72 5.17
CA THR A 272 -20.37 27.64 4.44
C THR A 272 -21.82 27.65 4.91
N ASP A 273 -22.31 26.52 5.42
CA ASP A 273 -23.72 26.30 5.74
C ASP A 273 -23.94 25.61 7.10
N GLY A 274 -22.88 25.14 7.76
CA GLY A 274 -22.96 24.41 9.03
C GLY A 274 -23.55 23.00 8.87
N GLU A 275 -23.62 22.47 7.64
CA GLU A 275 -24.14 21.12 7.44
C GLU A 275 -23.08 20.06 7.77
N ASP A 276 -23.50 19.04 8.51
CA ASP A 276 -22.71 17.83 8.71
C ASP A 276 -22.41 17.13 7.38
N ARG A 277 -21.12 16.87 7.14
CA ARG A 277 -20.66 16.15 5.96
C ARG A 277 -19.69 15.05 6.32
N ALA A 278 -19.70 14.02 5.47
CA ALA A 278 -18.76 12.92 5.54
C ALA A 278 -17.84 12.95 4.31
N TYR A 279 -16.54 12.84 4.55
CA TYR A 279 -15.50 12.85 3.54
C TYR A 279 -14.63 11.63 3.68
N ASN A 280 -14.11 11.12 2.57
CA ASN A 280 -12.96 10.25 2.63
C ASN A 280 -11.68 11.09 2.58
N TRP A 281 -10.61 10.55 3.12
CA TRP A 281 -9.30 11.21 3.07
C TRP A 281 -8.16 10.20 2.89
N THR A 282 -7.03 10.69 2.38
CA THR A 282 -5.75 9.98 2.26
C THR A 282 -4.61 10.95 2.59
N LEU A 283 -3.36 10.52 2.41
CA LEU A 283 -2.19 11.40 2.50
C LEU A 283 -1.67 11.77 1.11
N SER A 284 -1.02 12.93 1.02
CA SER A 284 -0.24 13.36 -0.14
C SER A 284 0.94 12.43 -0.42
N GLU A 285 1.54 12.52 -1.62
CA GLU A 285 2.69 11.68 -1.98
C GLU A 285 3.90 11.86 -1.05
N ASP A 286 4.12 13.07 -0.55
CA ASP A 286 5.16 13.36 0.45
C ASP A 286 4.75 12.94 1.88
N ARG A 287 3.49 12.52 2.05
CA ARG A 287 2.85 12.06 3.29
C ARG A 287 2.74 13.11 4.38
N LYS A 288 2.88 14.38 4.02
CA LYS A 288 2.83 15.51 4.98
C LYS A 288 1.46 16.15 5.09
N ASN A 289 0.60 15.95 4.09
CA ASN A 289 -0.68 16.63 4.00
C ASN A 289 -1.82 15.63 3.91
N VAL A 290 -2.93 15.96 4.57
CA VAL A 290 -4.19 15.22 4.45
C VAL A 290 -4.91 15.72 3.20
N LEU A 291 -5.31 14.79 2.33
CA LEU A 291 -6.07 15.08 1.12
C LEU A 291 -7.49 14.56 1.31
N PHE A 292 -8.47 15.45 1.23
CA PHE A 292 -9.89 15.10 1.26
C PHE A 292 -10.41 14.88 -0.15
N PHE A 293 -11.40 13.99 -0.27
CA PHE A 293 -12.10 13.81 -1.52
C PHE A 293 -13.58 13.48 -1.28
N GLU A 294 -14.42 14.16 -2.06
CA GLU A 294 -15.87 14.02 -2.08
C GLU A 294 -16.27 13.66 -3.51
N TYR A 295 -16.62 12.40 -3.76
CA TYR A 295 -16.79 11.91 -5.13
C TYR A 295 -18.21 12.07 -5.70
N ASN A 296 -19.07 12.82 -5.03
CA ASN A 296 -20.44 13.09 -5.48
C ASN A 296 -20.52 14.26 -6.49
N GLN A 297 -19.42 14.98 -6.71
CA GLN A 297 -19.24 16.06 -7.68
C GLN A 297 -17.79 15.98 -8.15
N ASP A 298 -17.47 16.34 -9.40
CA ASP A 298 -16.12 16.29 -10.02
C ASP A 298 -15.00 17.11 -9.31
N VAL A 299 -15.10 17.35 -8.01
CA VAL A 299 -14.25 18.23 -7.22
C VAL A 299 -13.30 17.38 -6.39
N ARG A 300 -12.09 17.19 -6.91
CA ARG A 300 -10.89 16.94 -6.09
C ARG A 300 -10.72 18.16 -5.18
N LEU A 301 -11.11 18.06 -3.91
CA LEU A 301 -10.95 19.15 -2.94
C LEU A 301 -9.50 19.16 -2.43
N GLU A 302 -8.58 19.70 -3.22
CA GLU A 302 -7.23 20.05 -2.73
C GLU A 302 -7.28 21.18 -1.67
N ASN A 303 -8.43 21.83 -1.46
CA ASN A 303 -8.69 22.81 -0.40
C ASN A 303 -10.15 22.71 0.05
N SER A 304 -10.48 21.82 0.99
CA SER A 304 -11.85 21.71 1.50
C SER A 304 -12.11 22.85 2.51
N ASN A 305 -13.20 23.61 2.36
CA ASN A 305 -13.61 24.62 3.35
C ASN A 305 -14.22 23.95 4.60
N VAL A 306 -13.45 23.12 5.31
CA VAL A 306 -13.89 22.32 6.49
C VAL A 306 -13.32 22.96 7.76
N ASN A 307 -14.11 23.05 8.84
CA ASN A 307 -13.68 23.68 10.10
C ASN A 307 -14.00 22.81 11.34
N GLY A 308 -12.99 22.48 12.14
CA GLY A 308 -12.88 22.83 13.57
C GLY A 308 -13.60 22.02 14.66
N GLN A 309 -14.71 21.33 14.38
CA GLN A 309 -15.28 20.34 15.33
C GLN A 309 -15.70 19.11 14.54
N SER A 310 -14.92 18.04 14.68
CA SER A 310 -15.04 16.89 13.81
C SER A 310 -14.75 15.61 14.56
N THR A 311 -15.49 14.56 14.22
CA THR A 311 -15.15 13.20 14.65
C THR A 311 -14.67 12.44 13.43
N THR A 312 -13.38 12.14 13.44
CA THR A 312 -12.76 11.36 12.37
C THR A 312 -12.77 9.89 12.77
N TYR A 313 -13.29 9.05 11.88
CA TYR A 313 -13.43 7.62 12.11
C TYR A 313 -12.53 6.84 11.15
N TRP A 314 -11.75 5.92 11.71
CA TRP A 314 -11.09 4.90 10.91
C TRP A 314 -11.31 3.53 11.54
N SER A 315 -12.00 2.66 10.81
CA SER A 315 -12.17 1.26 11.19
C SER A 315 -11.78 0.37 10.03
N THR A 316 -10.79 -0.49 10.23
CA THR A 316 -10.71 -1.73 9.45
C THR A 316 -11.75 -2.69 10.02
N PHE A 317 -13.00 -2.55 9.60
CA PHE A 317 -13.86 -3.74 9.53
C PHE A 317 -13.31 -4.57 8.37
N PHE A 318 -13.21 -5.89 8.55
CA PHE A 318 -12.52 -6.89 7.73
C PHE A 318 -11.14 -7.27 8.24
N ASP A 319 -11.14 -8.05 9.32
CA ASP A 319 -10.19 -9.16 9.43
C ASP A 319 -10.22 -9.97 8.14
N LYS A 320 -9.06 -10.36 7.60
CA LYS A 320 -9.00 -11.38 6.55
C LYS A 320 -9.85 -12.56 7.04
N PRO A 321 -10.93 -12.99 6.36
CA PRO A 321 -11.60 -14.20 6.73
C PRO A 321 -10.54 -15.30 6.70
N SER A 322 -10.26 -15.91 7.85
CA SER A 322 -9.34 -17.05 7.98
C SER A 322 -9.67 -18.00 6.83
N ARG A 323 -8.68 -18.36 6.00
CA ARG A 323 -8.86 -19.32 4.90
C ARG A 323 -9.59 -20.54 5.47
N ARG A 324 -10.89 -20.68 5.17
CA ARG A 324 -11.64 -21.90 5.51
C ARG A 324 -10.90 -23.03 4.84
N LYS A 325 -10.27 -23.90 5.64
CA LYS A 325 -9.78 -25.19 5.15
C LYS A 325 -10.97 -25.87 4.49
N SER A 326 -10.86 -26.15 3.20
CA SER A 326 -11.82 -27.01 2.51
C SER A 326 -11.77 -28.37 3.21
N ASN A 327 -12.85 -28.75 3.87
CA ASN A 327 -13.02 -30.10 4.36
C ASN A 327 -12.99 -31.04 3.15
N THR A 328 -11.97 -31.89 3.10
CA THR A 328 -11.93 -33.09 2.26
C THR A 328 -13.18 -33.92 2.53
N MET A 329 -13.95 -34.21 1.48
CA MET A 329 -14.98 -35.25 1.52
C MET A 329 -14.32 -36.61 1.78
N PRO A 330 -14.97 -37.51 2.53
CA PRO A 330 -14.49 -38.88 2.68
C PRO A 330 -14.73 -39.65 1.38
N SER A 331 -13.67 -40.28 0.86
CA SER A 331 -13.79 -41.34 -0.13
C SER A 331 -14.53 -42.52 0.50
N GLY A 332 -15.71 -42.84 -0.05
CA GLY A 332 -16.47 -44.03 0.30
C GLY A 332 -15.71 -45.31 -0.06
N VAL A 333 -15.91 -46.33 0.77
CA VAL A 333 -15.67 -47.74 0.49
C VAL A 333 -16.83 -48.28 -0.32
#